data_AF-A0A852M9A1-F1
#
_entry.id   AF-A0A852M9A1-F1
#
_cell.length_a   1.000
_cell.length_b   1.000
_cell.length_c   1.000
_cell.angle_alpha   90.00
_cell.angle_beta   90.00
_cell.angle_gamma   90.00
#
_symmetry.space_group_name_H-M   'P 1'
#
loop_
_entity.id
_entity.type
_entity.pdbx_description
1 polymer ?
#
loop_
_entity_poly.entity_id
_entity_poly.type
_entity_poly.pdbx_seq_one_letter_code
_entity_poly.pdbx_strand_id
1 'polypeptide(L)'
;LWTGLLAEWLNVVLKWLFFGERPFWWIHESGLIRKEPLMLRQFSVSCETGPGDPSGHCMVTGAALWPVVTALTELASTHSRRLAVKLMPFVAYALLLLAVGLSRVFVLAHFPHQVVGGILAGVALGWGLQAQAPAAHSPAFFVTTALALLLGSLALRSLILAAGIDIDW
;
A
#
# COMPACT_ATOMS: atom_id res chain seq x y z
N LEU A 1 2.74 12.71 5.53
CA LEU A 1 4.02 12.06 5.86
C LEU A 1 3.86 11.00 6.95
N TRP A 2 3.41 11.36 8.16
CA TRP A 2 3.20 10.39 9.26
C TRP A 2 2.31 9.19 8.89
N THR A 3 1.12 9.43 8.33
CA THR A 3 0.20 8.37 7.90
C THR A 3 0.84 7.42 6.88
N GLY A 4 1.67 7.96 5.97
CA GLY A 4 2.41 7.16 5.01
C GLY A 4 3.48 6.27 5.67
N LEU A 5 4.20 6.80 6.67
CA LEU A 5 5.18 6.02 7.43
C LEU A 5 4.54 4.82 8.16
N LEU A 6 3.40 5.05 8.83
CA LEU A 6 2.65 3.97 9.47
C LEU A 6 2.10 2.98 8.46
N ALA A 7 1.62 3.46 7.31
CA ALA A 7 1.13 2.59 6.24
C ALA A 7 2.23 1.71 5.65
N GLU A 8 3.43 2.26 5.44
CA GLU A 8 4.60 1.52 4.95
C GLU A 8 4.99 0.43 5.95
N TRP A 9 5.12 0.79 7.23
CA TRP A 9 5.47 -0.16 8.27
C TRP A 9 4.44 -1.28 8.39
N LEU A 10 3.15 -0.94 8.46
CA LEU A 10 2.09 -1.93 8.53
C LEU A 10 2.05 -2.80 7.27
N ASN A 11 2.31 -2.24 6.08
CA ASN A 11 2.39 -3.01 4.85
C ASN A 11 3.50 -4.07 4.91
N VAL A 12 4.68 -3.71 5.40
CA VAL A 12 5.79 -4.65 5.58
C VAL A 12 5.39 -5.77 6.54
N VAL A 13 4.78 -5.45 7.68
CA VAL A 13 4.32 -6.47 8.65
C VAL A 13 3.29 -7.41 8.00
N LEU A 14 2.29 -6.86 7.30
CA LEU A 14 1.23 -7.66 6.68
C LEU A 14 1.76 -8.55 5.54
N LYS A 15 2.71 -8.05 4.75
CA LYS A 15 3.39 -8.83 3.71
C LYS A 15 4.00 -10.10 4.29
N TRP A 16 4.78 -9.96 5.35
CA TRP A 16 5.42 -11.08 6.03
C TRP A 16 4.46 -11.91 6.90
N LEU A 17 3.21 -11.48 7.08
CA LEU A 17 2.19 -12.29 7.75
C LEU A 17 1.39 -13.13 6.73
N PHE A 18 1.05 -12.55 5.59
CA PHE A 18 0.19 -13.19 4.59
C PHE A 18 0.95 -14.02 3.54
N PHE A 19 2.25 -13.76 3.34
CA PHE A 19 3.09 -14.51 2.39
C PHE A 19 2.46 -14.64 1.00
N GLY A 20 1.89 -13.55 0.48
CA GLY A 20 1.19 -13.58 -0.80
C GLY A 20 2.13 -13.68 -2.01
N GLU A 21 1.85 -14.60 -2.92
CA GLU A 21 2.58 -14.78 -4.18
C GLU A 21 2.50 -13.58 -5.13
N ARG A 22 3.44 -13.47 -6.08
CA ARG A 22 3.42 -12.46 -7.15
C ARG A 22 3.07 -13.10 -8.49
N PRO A 23 2.15 -12.51 -9.29
CA PRO A 23 1.68 -13.12 -10.53
C PRO A 23 2.79 -13.49 -11.52
N PHE A 24 3.80 -12.63 -11.67
CA PHE A 24 4.92 -12.88 -12.59
C PHE A 24 5.65 -14.18 -12.26
N TRP A 25 6.03 -14.39 -11.00
CA TRP A 25 6.74 -15.60 -10.56
C TRP A 25 5.81 -16.81 -10.51
N TRP A 26 4.61 -16.64 -9.96
CA TRP A 26 3.59 -17.69 -9.83
C TRP A 26 3.25 -18.36 -11.17
N ILE A 27 3.19 -17.61 -12.27
CA ILE A 27 2.92 -18.20 -13.60
C ILE A 27 4.06 -19.13 -14.06
N HIS A 28 5.32 -18.82 -13.73
CA HIS A 28 6.47 -19.67 -14.07
C HIS A 28 6.49 -20.94 -13.21
N GLU A 29 6.14 -20.83 -11.93
CA GLU A 29 6.15 -21.94 -10.97
C GLU A 29 4.96 -22.89 -11.12
N SER A 30 3.77 -22.37 -11.45
CA SER A 30 2.54 -23.14 -11.65
C SER A 30 2.56 -24.07 -12.88
N GLY A 31 3.56 -23.94 -13.75
CA GLY A 31 3.69 -24.74 -14.97
C GLY A 31 2.72 -24.36 -16.09
N LEU A 32 1.96 -23.26 -15.94
CA LEU A 32 1.02 -22.74 -16.95
C LEU A 32 1.73 -22.41 -18.28
N ILE A 33 2.93 -21.83 -18.23
CA ILE A 33 3.72 -21.50 -19.43
C ILE A 33 4.06 -22.74 -20.28
N ARG A 34 4.19 -23.93 -19.67
CA ARG A 34 4.48 -25.16 -20.43
C ARG A 34 3.29 -25.64 -21.24
N LYS A 35 2.07 -25.27 -20.83
CA LYS A 35 0.82 -25.66 -21.52
C LYS A 35 0.45 -24.65 -22.60
N GLU A 36 0.70 -23.37 -22.36
CA GLU A 36 0.48 -22.28 -23.31
C GLU A 36 1.68 -21.33 -23.28
N PRO A 37 2.49 -21.24 -24.36
CA PRO A 37 3.66 -20.37 -24.38
C PRO A 37 3.22 -18.91 -24.42
N LEU A 38 3.08 -18.30 -23.24
CA LEU A 38 2.83 -16.88 -23.05
C LEU A 38 4.18 -16.14 -22.99
N MET A 39 4.42 -15.23 -23.92
CA MET A 39 5.57 -14.33 -23.90
C MET A 39 5.33 -13.22 -22.87
N LEU A 40 5.78 -13.42 -21.64
CA LEU A 40 5.70 -12.42 -20.58
C LEU A 40 6.92 -11.49 -20.63
N ARG A 41 6.67 -10.18 -20.67
CA ARG A 41 7.73 -9.18 -20.59
C ARG A 41 8.01 -8.85 -19.12
N GLN A 42 9.24 -9.09 -18.69
CA GLN A 42 9.72 -8.63 -17.39
C GLN A 42 10.05 -7.14 -17.46
N PHE A 43 9.53 -6.36 -16.51
CA PHE A 43 9.91 -4.97 -16.31
C PHE A 43 10.76 -4.86 -15.03
N SER A 44 11.58 -3.82 -14.89
CA SER A 44 12.34 -3.58 -13.66
C SER A 44 11.42 -3.48 -12.43
N VAL A 45 10.22 -2.93 -12.62
CA VAL A 45 9.19 -2.80 -11.58
C VAL A 45 8.42 -4.09 -11.27
N SER A 46 8.65 -5.17 -12.03
CA SER A 46 8.12 -6.51 -11.76
C SER A 46 8.96 -7.25 -10.70
N CYS A 47 10.24 -6.90 -10.56
CA CYS A 47 11.21 -7.54 -9.66
C CYS A 47 11.19 -6.93 -8.25
N GLU A 48 9.99 -6.74 -7.68
CA GLU A 48 9.92 -6.37 -6.27
C GLU A 48 10.27 -7.58 -5.39
N THR A 49 11.06 -7.35 -4.35
CA THR A 49 11.44 -8.40 -3.38
C THR A 49 10.34 -8.67 -2.36
N GLY A 50 10.30 -9.91 -1.87
CA GLY A 50 9.43 -10.33 -0.79
C GLY A 50 7.93 -10.38 -1.14
N PRO A 51 7.07 -10.62 -0.13
CA PRO A 51 5.66 -10.92 -0.33
C PRO A 51 4.84 -9.82 -1.02
N GLY A 52 3.86 -10.25 -1.80
CA GLY A 52 2.99 -9.42 -2.62
C GLY A 52 1.70 -8.95 -1.93
N ASP A 53 1.26 -9.54 -0.81
CA ASP A 53 -0.05 -9.21 -0.21
C ASP A 53 0.07 -8.48 1.14
N PRO A 54 -0.52 -7.29 1.34
CA PRO A 54 -1.27 -6.46 0.38
C PRO A 54 -0.36 -5.53 -0.45
N SER A 55 -0.91 -4.96 -1.52
CA SER A 55 -0.17 -4.02 -2.36
C SER A 55 0.21 -2.74 -1.62
N GLY A 56 1.52 -2.57 -1.35
CA GLY A 56 2.06 -1.41 -0.64
C GLY A 56 1.82 -0.09 -1.38
N HIS A 57 1.99 -0.09 -2.71
CA HIS A 57 1.67 1.06 -3.56
C HIS A 57 0.24 1.57 -3.34
N CYS A 58 -0.74 0.65 -3.28
CA CYS A 58 -2.14 0.99 -3.09
C CYS A 58 -2.43 1.40 -1.65
N MET A 59 -1.89 0.67 -0.67
CA MET A 59 -2.11 0.92 0.75
C MET A 59 -1.54 2.26 1.20
N VAL A 60 -0.30 2.56 0.82
CA VAL A 60 0.39 3.80 1.19
C VAL A 60 -0.26 4.99 0.48
N THR A 61 -0.57 4.88 -0.82
CA THR A 61 -1.29 5.94 -1.55
C THR A 61 -2.66 6.19 -0.94
N GLY A 62 -3.39 5.12 -0.60
CA GLY A 62 -4.69 5.19 0.04
C GLY A 62 -4.63 5.92 1.37
N ALA A 63 -3.74 5.50 2.26
CA ALA A 63 -3.61 6.08 3.59
C ALA A 63 -3.06 7.51 3.56
N ALA A 64 -1.99 7.76 2.82
CA ALA A 64 -1.29 9.05 2.84
C ALA A 64 -2.10 10.19 2.21
N LEU A 65 -2.91 9.90 1.19
CA LEU A 65 -3.75 10.90 0.54
C LEU A 65 -5.11 11.09 1.21
N TRP A 66 -5.50 10.21 2.14
CA TRP A 66 -6.79 10.32 2.83
C TRP A 66 -7.02 11.70 3.48
N PRO A 67 -6.09 12.26 4.29
CA PRO A 67 -6.29 13.58 4.90
C PRO A 67 -6.37 14.72 3.86
N VAL A 68 -5.68 14.55 2.72
CA VAL A 68 -5.68 15.54 1.63
C VAL A 68 -7.03 15.55 0.94
N VAL A 69 -7.57 14.38 0.57
CA VAL A 69 -8.86 14.30 -0.12
C VAL A 69 -10.00 14.79 0.77
N THR A 70 -9.97 14.49 2.07
CA THR A 70 -10.98 14.98 3.02
C THR A 70 -10.91 16.49 3.17
N ALA A 71 -9.72 17.08 3.33
CA ALA A 71 -9.55 18.53 3.45
C ALA A 71 -9.98 19.27 2.18
N LEU A 72 -9.63 18.75 1.00
CA LEU A 72 -10.08 19.30 -0.28
C LEU A 72 -11.59 19.20 -0.45
N THR A 73 -12.21 18.12 0.02
CA THR A 73 -13.67 17.92 -0.02
C THR A 73 -14.40 18.91 0.90
N GLU A 74 -13.86 19.15 2.10
CA GLU A 74 -14.37 20.17 3.02
C GLU A 74 -14.27 21.56 2.41
N LEU A 75 -13.11 21.91 1.84
CA LEU A 75 -12.89 23.20 1.18
C LEU A 75 -13.82 23.39 -0.02
N ALA A 76 -13.99 22.35 -0.85
CA ALA A 76 -14.91 22.37 -1.98
C ALA A 76 -16.37 22.55 -1.51
N SER A 77 -16.72 21.96 -0.37
CA SER A 77 -18.07 22.04 0.21
C SER A 77 -18.40 23.39 0.82
N THR A 78 -17.40 24.11 1.34
CA THR A 78 -17.58 25.48 1.86
C THR A 78 -17.67 26.50 0.73
N HIS A 79 -16.98 26.29 -0.39
CA HIS A 79 -16.93 27.25 -1.50
C HIS A 79 -17.98 27.01 -2.59
N SER A 80 -18.60 25.83 -2.65
CA SER A 80 -19.58 25.49 -3.69
C SER A 80 -20.76 24.67 -3.18
N ARG A 81 -21.96 25.03 -3.66
CA ARG A 81 -23.18 24.24 -3.43
C ARG A 81 -23.35 23.09 -4.44
N ARG A 82 -22.56 23.06 -5.52
CA ARG A 82 -22.69 22.05 -6.58
C ARG A 82 -22.16 20.70 -6.11
N LEU A 83 -22.99 19.66 -6.15
CA LEU A 83 -22.61 18.30 -5.77
C LEU A 83 -21.38 17.81 -6.54
N ALA A 84 -21.28 18.10 -7.84
CA ALA A 84 -20.13 17.71 -8.66
C ALA A 84 -18.79 18.25 -8.12
N VAL A 85 -18.77 19.50 -7.63
CA VAL A 85 -17.56 20.11 -7.07
C VAL A 85 -17.20 19.47 -5.73
N LYS A 86 -18.19 19.12 -4.92
CA LYS A 86 -17.99 18.42 -3.64
C LYS A 86 -17.44 17.01 -3.81
N LEU A 87 -17.90 16.29 -4.84
CA LEU A 87 -17.47 14.91 -5.09
C LEU A 87 -16.13 14.82 -5.85
N MET A 88 -15.73 15.88 -6.55
CA MET A 88 -14.55 15.88 -7.42
C MET A 88 -13.28 15.36 -6.72
N PRO A 89 -12.93 15.77 -5.48
CA PRO A 89 -11.71 15.28 -4.83
C PRO A 89 -11.75 13.75 -4.59
N PHE A 90 -12.88 13.22 -4.11
CA PHE A 90 -13.03 11.78 -3.90
C PHE A 90 -13.05 10.98 -5.21
N VAL A 91 -13.65 11.52 -6.27
CA VAL A 91 -13.61 10.91 -7.60
C VAL A 91 -12.17 10.87 -8.13
N ALA A 92 -11.43 11.97 -8.03
CA ALA A 92 -10.03 12.03 -8.44
C ALA A 92 -9.15 11.06 -7.64
N TYR A 93 -9.36 10.97 -6.33
CA TYR A 93 -8.68 10.02 -5.45
C TYR A 93 -8.98 8.56 -5.82
N ALA A 94 -10.25 8.22 -6.08
CA ALA A 94 -10.63 6.88 -6.51
C ALA A 94 -10.02 6.51 -7.87
N LEU A 95 -10.02 7.44 -8.84
CA LEU A 95 -9.39 7.24 -10.15
C LEU A 95 -7.88 7.05 -10.04
N LEU A 96 -7.22 7.80 -9.17
CA LEU A 96 -5.79 7.64 -8.90
C LEU A 96 -5.49 6.26 -8.30
N LEU A 97 -6.25 5.82 -7.30
CA LEU A 97 -6.09 4.49 -6.70
C LEU A 97 -6.33 3.37 -7.72
N LEU A 98 -7.34 3.53 -8.58
CA LEU A 98 -7.59 2.61 -9.68
C LEU A 98 -6.40 2.57 -10.65
N ALA A 99 -5.87 3.72 -11.06
CA ALA A 99 -4.73 3.80 -11.96
C ALA A 99 -3.48 3.15 -11.35
N VAL A 100 -3.19 3.43 -10.07
CA VAL A 100 -2.09 2.79 -9.33
C VAL A 100 -2.30 1.29 -9.27
N GLY A 101 -3.48 0.82 -8.85
CA GLY A 101 -3.81 -0.60 -8.76
C GLY A 101 -3.67 -1.33 -10.10
N LEU A 102 -4.27 -0.78 -11.16
CA LEU A 102 -4.18 -1.34 -12.51
C LEU A 102 -2.74 -1.40 -13.01
N SER A 103 -1.93 -0.36 -12.74
CA SER A 103 -0.51 -0.38 -13.11
C SER A 103 0.22 -1.58 -12.53
N ARG A 104 -0.08 -1.95 -11.27
CA ARG A 104 0.54 -3.10 -10.60
C ARG A 104 0.07 -4.45 -11.14
N VAL A 105 -1.20 -4.54 -11.53
CA VAL A 105 -1.76 -5.74 -12.17
C VAL A 105 -1.14 -5.93 -13.56
N PHE A 106 -1.03 -4.86 -14.36
CA PHE A 106 -0.49 -4.94 -15.72
C PHE A 106 1.00 -5.33 -15.77
N VAL A 107 1.80 -4.92 -14.79
CA VAL A 107 3.20 -5.34 -14.68
C VAL A 107 3.38 -6.67 -13.93
N LEU A 108 2.27 -7.36 -13.64
CA LEU A 108 2.22 -8.68 -12.99
C LEU A 108 2.88 -8.70 -11.60
N ALA A 109 2.91 -7.56 -10.91
CA ALA A 109 3.49 -7.46 -9.58
C ALA A 109 2.51 -7.82 -8.46
N HIS A 110 1.20 -7.67 -8.71
CA HIS A 110 0.14 -7.98 -7.75
C HIS A 110 -1.07 -8.62 -8.41
N PHE A 111 -1.70 -9.56 -7.71
CA PHE A 111 -3.02 -10.05 -8.07
C PHE A 111 -4.10 -8.99 -7.77
N PRO A 112 -5.26 -9.02 -8.47
CA PRO A 112 -6.34 -8.06 -8.23
C PRO A 112 -6.83 -8.02 -6.78
N HIS A 113 -6.89 -9.16 -6.08
CA HIS A 113 -7.31 -9.19 -4.68
C HIS A 113 -6.32 -8.49 -3.75
N GLN A 114 -5.01 -8.59 -4.01
CA GLN A 114 -3.96 -7.92 -3.23
C GLN A 114 -4.00 -6.39 -3.41
N VAL A 115 -4.38 -5.94 -4.61
CA VAL A 115 -4.64 -4.53 -4.91
C VAL A 115 -5.87 -4.04 -4.15
N VAL A 116 -6.98 -4.78 -4.20
CA VAL A 116 -8.20 -4.44 -3.45
C VAL A 116 -7.93 -4.41 -1.94
N GLY A 117 -7.25 -5.43 -1.41
CA GLY A 117 -6.84 -5.50 -0.02
C GLY A 117 -5.97 -4.32 0.39
N GLY A 118 -4.99 -3.95 -0.44
CA GLY A 118 -4.16 -2.77 -0.23
C GLY A 118 -4.97 -1.47 -0.19
N ILE A 119 -5.88 -1.26 -1.15
CA ILE A 119 -6.75 -0.07 -1.18
C ILE A 119 -7.61 0.00 0.10
N LEU A 120 -8.28 -1.09 0.47
CA LEU A 120 -9.16 -1.13 1.64
C LEU A 120 -8.39 -0.90 2.93
N ALA A 121 -7.25 -1.56 3.12
CA ALA A 121 -6.38 -1.37 4.28
C ALA A 121 -5.85 0.07 4.36
N GLY A 122 -5.45 0.64 3.22
CA GLY A 122 -4.97 2.02 3.13
C GLY A 122 -6.04 3.04 3.51
N VAL A 123 -7.25 2.91 2.94
CA VAL A 123 -8.40 3.76 3.25
C VAL A 123 -8.78 3.65 4.72
N ALA A 124 -8.89 2.44 5.25
CA ALA A 124 -9.24 2.20 6.65
C ALA A 124 -8.20 2.81 7.61
N LEU A 125 -6.91 2.66 7.30
CA LEU A 125 -5.82 3.25 8.07
C LEU A 125 -5.83 4.78 8.01
N GLY A 126 -6.01 5.34 6.81
CA GLY A 126 -6.11 6.79 6.60
C GLY A 126 -7.27 7.40 7.39
N TRP A 127 -8.43 6.76 7.37
CA TRP A 127 -9.60 7.16 8.14
C TRP A 127 -9.38 7.05 9.66
N GLY A 128 -8.84 5.93 10.14
CA GLY A 128 -8.57 5.73 11.57
C GLY A 128 -7.54 6.70 12.14
N LEU A 129 -6.54 7.08 11.34
CA LEU A 129 -5.51 8.04 11.74
C LEU A 129 -5.93 9.50 11.55
N GLN A 130 -7.02 9.78 10.82
CA GLN A 130 -7.49 11.14 10.57
C GLN A 130 -7.83 11.88 11.88
N ALA A 131 -8.34 11.16 12.89
CA ALA A 131 -8.65 11.73 14.20
C ALA A 131 -7.39 12.13 15.01
N GLN A 132 -6.22 11.61 14.66
CA GLN A 132 -4.96 11.84 15.38
C GLN A 132 -4.18 12.99 14.76
N ALA A 133 -4.73 14.21 14.86
CA ALA A 133 -4.16 15.40 14.23
C ALA A 133 -2.68 15.59 14.63
N PRO A 134 -1.74 15.68 13.67
CA PRO A 134 -0.31 15.81 13.95
C PRO A 134 0.04 17.02 14.84
N ALA A 135 -0.77 18.08 14.77
CA ALA A 135 -0.61 19.29 15.58
C ALA A 135 -0.84 19.08 17.09
N ALA A 136 -1.48 17.97 17.47
CA ALA A 136 -1.74 17.64 18.88
C ALA A 136 -0.55 16.92 19.56
N HIS A 137 0.47 16.52 18.80
CA HIS A 137 1.56 15.69 19.30
C HIS A 137 2.89 16.46 19.37
N SER A 138 3.68 16.17 20.41
CA SER A 138 5.00 16.76 20.58
C SER A 138 6.02 16.19 19.58
N PRO A 139 7.11 16.90 19.25
CA PRO A 139 8.18 16.37 18.40
C PRO A 139 8.76 15.05 18.94
N ALA A 140 8.83 14.91 20.27
CA ALA A 140 9.30 13.69 20.92
C ALA A 140 8.44 12.47 20.56
N PHE A 141 7.12 12.62 20.46
CA PHE A 141 6.21 11.53 20.06
C PHE A 141 6.52 10.99 18.66
N PHE A 142 6.83 11.88 17.71
CA PHE A 142 7.18 11.46 16.34
C PHE A 142 8.51 10.73 16.30
N VAL A 143 9.51 11.23 17.05
CA VAL A 143 10.83 10.59 17.12
C VAL A 143 10.75 9.23 17.80
N THR A 144 10.06 9.12 18.95
CA THR A 144 9.91 7.85 19.66
C THR A 144 9.17 6.83 18.83
N THR A 145 8.11 7.24 18.11
CA THR A 145 7.39 6.31 17.25
C THR A 145 8.20 5.92 16.03
N ALA A 146 8.90 6.84 15.38
CA ALA A 146 9.78 6.49 14.25
C ALA A 146 10.87 5.48 14.69
N LEU A 147 11.46 5.67 15.87
CA LEU A 147 12.38 4.72 16.49
C LEU A 147 11.70 3.37 16.75
N ALA A 148 10.50 3.36 17.32
CA ALA A 148 9.75 2.13 17.58
C ALA A 148 9.43 1.36 16.28
N LEU A 149 9.01 2.05 15.22
CA LEU A 149 8.75 1.45 13.91
C LEU A 149 10.04 0.88 13.30
N LEU A 150 11.15 1.62 13.36
CA LEU A 150 12.46 1.14 12.88
C LEU A 150 12.91 -0.11 13.64
N LEU A 151 12.88 -0.08 14.97
CA LEU A 151 13.23 -1.22 15.81
C LEU A 151 12.30 -2.42 15.54
N GLY A 152 11.00 -2.16 15.33
CA GLY A 152 10.02 -3.17 14.94
C GLY A 152 10.37 -3.83 13.60
N SER A 153 10.76 -3.05 12.59
CA SER A 153 11.20 -3.58 11.29
C SER A 153 12.48 -4.41 11.40
N LEU A 154 13.45 -3.97 12.22
CA LEU A 154 14.68 -4.73 12.47
C LEU A 154 14.40 -6.04 13.21
N ALA A 155 13.49 -6.01 14.19
CA ALA A 155 13.05 -7.19 14.91
C ALA A 155 12.35 -8.18 13.98
N LEU A 156 11.40 -7.72 13.15
CA LEU A 156 10.72 -8.54 12.15
C LEU A 156 11.73 -9.19 11.19
N ARG A 157 12.67 -8.41 10.64
CA ARG A 157 13.74 -8.94 9.78
C ARG A 157 14.55 -10.04 10.47
N SER A 158 14.90 -9.83 11.73
CA SER A 158 15.69 -10.79 12.51
C SER A 158 14.91 -12.08 12.78
N LEU A 159 13.60 -11.97 13.03
CA LEU A 159 12.71 -13.12 13.22
C LEU A 159 12.55 -13.94 11.93
N ILE A 160 12.41 -13.29 10.77
CA ILE A 160 12.30 -13.95 9.47
C ILE A 160 13.57 -14.74 9.16
N LEU A 161 14.75 -14.13 9.37
CA LEU A 161 16.04 -14.81 9.22
C LEU A 161 16.20 -15.99 10.20
N ALA A 162 15.79 -15.81 11.45
CA ALA A 162 15.85 -16.88 12.46
C ALA A 162 14.89 -18.05 12.13
N ALA A 163 13.79 -17.77 11.43
CA ALA A 163 12.87 -18.78 10.91
C ALA A 163 13.40 -19.48 9.64
N GLY A 164 14.55 -19.06 9.10
CA GLY A 164 15.15 -19.64 7.89
C GLY A 164 14.42 -19.29 6.59
N ILE A 165 13.62 -18.23 6.61
CA ILE A 165 12.87 -17.77 5.43
C ILE A 165 13.79 -16.87 4.60
N ASP A 166 13.82 -17.10 3.29
CA ASP A 166 14.55 -16.25 2.36
C ASP A 166 13.88 -14.88 2.22
N ILE A 167 14.63 -13.82 2.50
CA ILE A 167 14.14 -12.44 2.42
C ILE A 167 14.18 -11.92 0.98
N ASP A 168 15.08 -12.49 0.17
CA ASP A 168 15.31 -12.09 -1.21
C ASP A 168 14.50 -12.97 -2.20
N TRP A 169 13.54 -13.75 -1.68
CA TRP A 169 12.50 -14.42 -2.45
C TRP A 169 11.84 -13.47 -3.46
#